data_AF-A0A6M2E1N1-F1
#
_entry.id   AF-A0A6M2E1N1-F1
#
_cell.length_a   1.000
_cell.length_b   1.000
_cell.length_c   1.000
_cell.angle_alpha   90.00
_cell.angle_beta   90.00
_cell.angle_gamma   90.00
#
_symmetry.space_group_name_H-M   'P 1'
#
loop_
_entity.id
_entity.type
_entity.pdbx_description
1 polymer ?
#
loop_
_entity_poly.entity_id
_entity_poly.type
_entity_poly.pdbx_seq_one_letter_code
_entity_poly.pdbx_strand_id
1 'polypeptide(L)'
;MQSLRQVAGIVVRVARLQTTAAATSASSSAVKAAPATSRRMKYPYTMTAKIVQFPYKFHWQNFWLVRYYFCGGLVIYFVFMVLPIHRAVNSPAAVAAHKERMRKQAEEERQHHH
;
A
#
# COMPACT_ATOMS: atom_id res chain seq x y z
N MET A 1 -27.55 56.76 20.75
CA MET A 1 -27.12 55.79 19.70
C MET A 1 -25.65 55.32 19.81
N GLN A 2 -24.89 55.65 20.87
CA GLN A 2 -23.46 55.25 20.99
C GLN A 2 -23.22 53.88 21.67
N SER A 3 -24.18 53.37 22.44
CA SER A 3 -24.04 52.11 23.20
C SER A 3 -24.02 50.86 22.32
N LEU A 4 -24.81 50.82 21.23
CA LEU A 4 -24.87 49.66 20.33
C LEU A 4 -23.55 49.40 19.59
N ARG A 5 -22.82 50.47 19.23
CA ARG A 5 -21.52 50.34 18.53
C ARG A 5 -20.43 49.80 19.46
N GLN A 6 -20.49 50.15 20.74
CA GLN A 6 -19.55 49.63 21.75
C GLN A 6 -19.83 48.16 22.07
N VAL A 7 -21.10 47.76 22.20
CA VAL A 7 -21.48 46.36 22.43
C VAL A 7 -21.09 45.48 21.23
N ALA A 8 -21.31 45.94 20.00
CA ALA A 8 -20.88 45.22 18.79
C ALA A 8 -19.35 45.03 18.74
N GLY A 9 -18.58 46.04 19.16
CA GLY A 9 -17.12 45.94 19.24
C GLY A 9 -16.63 44.94 20.28
N ILE A 10 -17.32 44.82 21.42
CA ILE A 10 -17.00 43.85 22.49
C ILE A 10 -17.33 42.42 22.03
N VAL A 11 -18.50 42.21 21.42
CA VAL A 11 -18.92 40.88 20.92
C VAL A 11 -17.96 40.37 19.84
N VAL A 12 -17.52 41.22 18.91
CA VAL A 12 -16.53 40.84 17.88
C VAL A 12 -15.17 40.48 18.49
N ARG A 13 -14.74 41.17 19.55
CA ARG A 13 -13.47 40.85 20.24
C ARG A 13 -13.55 39.54 21.03
N VAL A 14 -14.68 39.26 21.69
CA VAL A 14 -14.91 38.00 22.39
C VAL A 14 -15.01 36.83 21.41
N ALA A 15 -15.69 37.01 20.27
CA ALA A 15 -15.78 36.00 19.22
C ALA A 15 -14.39 35.63 18.65
N ARG A 16 -13.50 36.62 18.47
CA ARG A 16 -12.11 36.38 18.02
C ARG A 16 -11.26 35.65 19.07
N LEU A 17 -11.44 35.94 20.36
CA LEU A 17 -10.74 35.20 21.42
C LEU A 17 -11.17 33.73 21.48
N GLN A 18 -12.46 33.43 21.27
CA GLN A 18 -12.95 32.05 21.25
C GLN A 18 -12.46 31.26 20.02
N THR A 19 -12.28 31.90 18.87
CA THR A 19 -11.70 31.23 17.69
C THR A 19 -10.21 30.96 17.85
N THR A 20 -9.46 31.81 18.56
CA THR A 20 -8.04 31.53 18.87
C THR A 20 -7.86 30.46 19.93
N ALA A 21 -8.81 30.30 20.87
CA ALA A 21 -8.79 29.21 21.86
C ALA A 21 -9.17 27.85 21.24
N ALA A 22 -10.04 27.83 20.22
CA ALA A 22 -10.34 26.63 19.45
C ALA A 22 -9.21 26.27 18.45
N ALA A 23 -8.47 27.27 17.95
CA ALA A 23 -7.31 27.04 17.09
C ALA A 23 -6.09 26.49 17.86
N THR A 24 -5.90 26.85 19.14
CA THR A 24 -4.86 26.25 19.99
C THR A 24 -5.22 24.84 20.47
N SER A 25 -6.50 24.48 20.56
CA SER A 25 -6.92 23.10 20.87
C SER A 25 -6.97 22.16 19.66
N ALA A 26 -7.03 22.69 18.43
CA ALA A 26 -6.80 21.90 17.21
C ALA A 26 -5.29 21.66 16.92
N SER A 27 -4.41 22.52 17.47
CA SER A 27 -2.95 22.47 17.24
C SER A 27 -2.23 21.42 18.09
N SER A 28 -2.89 20.76 19.04
CA SER A 28 -2.31 19.67 19.85
C SER A 28 -2.19 18.33 19.10
N SER A 29 -2.74 18.24 17.88
CA SER A 29 -2.61 17.06 17.00
C SER A 29 -1.44 17.16 16.01
N ALA A 30 -0.76 18.30 15.93
CA ALA A 30 0.45 18.49 15.13
C ALA A 30 1.71 18.13 15.93
N VAL A 31 1.72 16.95 16.56
CA VAL A 31 3.01 16.28 16.80
C VAL A 31 3.52 15.92 15.41
N LYS A 32 4.38 16.78 14.86
CA LYS A 32 5.25 16.44 13.73
C LYS A 32 5.81 15.07 14.06
N ALA A 33 5.30 14.04 13.38
CA ALA A 33 5.74 12.67 13.57
C ALA A 33 7.25 12.69 13.36
N ALA A 34 8.00 12.66 14.46
CA ALA A 34 9.40 12.28 14.43
C ALA A 34 9.42 10.98 13.63
N PRO A 35 10.33 10.82 12.65
CA PRO A 35 10.37 9.59 11.88
C PRO A 35 10.47 8.49 12.92
N ALA A 36 9.41 7.68 13.04
CA ALA A 36 9.34 6.63 14.05
C ALA A 36 10.65 5.87 13.88
N THR A 37 11.56 6.01 14.85
CA THR A 37 12.88 5.39 14.78
C THR A 37 12.56 3.91 14.86
N SER A 38 12.38 3.31 13.68
CA SER A 38 12.03 1.92 13.50
C SER A 38 12.96 1.14 14.39
N ARG A 39 12.40 0.53 15.44
CA ARG A 39 13.17 -0.21 16.41
C ARG A 39 13.96 -1.24 15.62
N ARG A 40 15.28 -1.06 15.55
CA ARG A 40 16.15 -1.97 14.79
C ARG A 40 15.88 -3.39 15.29
N MET A 41 15.66 -4.31 14.35
CA MET A 41 15.45 -5.72 14.70
C MET A 41 16.61 -6.23 15.56
N LYS A 42 16.32 -7.08 16.55
CA LYS A 42 17.30 -7.64 17.49
C LYS A 42 18.47 -8.33 16.77
N TYR A 43 18.21 -8.98 15.63
CA TYR A 43 19.20 -9.68 14.83
C TYR A 43 19.36 -9.01 13.44
N PRO A 44 20.15 -7.92 13.35
CA PRO A 44 20.28 -7.11 12.15
C PRO A 44 21.02 -7.81 10.99
N TYR A 45 21.53 -9.02 11.21
CA TYR A 45 22.28 -9.81 10.25
C TYR A 45 21.47 -10.91 9.58
N THR A 46 20.22 -11.13 10.02
CA THR A 46 19.29 -12.03 9.32
C THR A 46 18.93 -11.46 7.96
N MET A 47 18.64 -12.33 6.99
CA MET A 47 18.26 -11.90 5.64
C MET A 47 17.06 -10.97 5.66
N THR A 48 16.04 -11.29 6.48
CA THR A 48 14.87 -10.45 6.69
C THR A 48 15.24 -9.07 7.23
N ALA A 49 16.15 -8.99 8.20
CA ALA A 49 16.56 -7.71 8.76
C ALA A 49 17.32 -6.84 7.75
N LYS A 50 18.07 -7.43 6.83
CA LYS A 50 18.77 -6.70 5.76
C LYS A 50 17.79 -6.13 4.73
N ILE A 51 16.76 -6.89 4.37
CA ILE A 51 15.68 -6.45 3.47
C ILE A 51 14.96 -5.26 4.10
N VAL A 52 14.47 -5.38 5.33
CA VAL A 52 13.72 -4.30 6.00
C VAL A 52 14.55 -3.03 6.20
N GLN A 53 15.86 -3.16 6.45
CA GLN A 53 16.76 -2.01 6.63
C GLN A 53 17.20 -1.37 5.31
N PHE A 54 16.92 -1.97 4.15
CA PHE A 54 17.35 -1.42 2.89
C PHE A 54 16.57 -0.12 2.58
N PRO A 55 17.26 0.99 2.22
CA PRO A 55 16.58 2.25 1.95
C PRO A 55 15.94 2.25 0.56
N TYR A 56 14.80 1.57 0.43
CA TYR A 56 14.08 1.39 -0.84
C TYR A 56 13.72 2.72 -1.51
N LYS A 57 13.21 3.68 -0.73
CA LYS A 57 12.80 4.99 -1.25
C LYS A 57 13.96 5.74 -1.90
N PHE A 58 15.15 5.68 -1.30
CA PHE A 58 16.34 6.34 -1.83
C PHE A 58 16.74 5.75 -3.19
N HIS A 59 16.76 4.43 -3.31
CA HIS A 59 17.12 3.76 -4.56
C HIS A 59 16.07 3.98 -5.65
N TRP A 60 14.78 4.01 -5.30
CA TRP A 60 13.71 4.24 -6.27
C TRP A 60 13.73 5.66 -6.86
N GLN A 61 14.11 6.67 -6.07
CA GLN A 61 14.14 8.07 -6.51
C GLN A 61 15.43 8.42 -7.26
N ASN A 62 16.58 7.92 -6.81
CA ASN A 62 17.88 8.32 -7.37
C ASN A 62 18.36 7.39 -8.49
N PHE A 63 17.93 6.13 -8.51
CA PHE A 63 18.45 5.16 -9.47
C PHE A 63 17.47 4.93 -10.61
N TRP A 64 17.73 5.64 -11.71
CA TRP A 64 17.02 5.54 -12.98
C TRP A 64 16.80 4.07 -13.39
N LEU A 65 17.86 3.27 -13.42
CA LEU A 65 17.82 1.89 -13.91
C LEU A 65 16.84 1.01 -13.12
N VAL A 66 16.81 1.09 -11.79
CA VAL A 66 15.88 0.29 -10.96
C VAL A 66 14.43 0.62 -11.35
N ARG A 67 14.11 1.90 -11.55
CA ARG A 67 12.75 2.32 -11.90
C ARG A 67 12.31 1.76 -13.26
N TYR A 68 13.15 1.85 -14.29
CA TYR A 68 12.79 1.35 -15.62
C TYR A 68 12.94 -0.17 -15.76
N TYR A 69 13.87 -0.78 -15.03
CA TYR A 69 14.02 -2.24 -15.01
C TYR A 69 12.79 -2.89 -14.37
N PHE A 70 12.31 -2.38 -13.23
CA PHE A 70 11.10 -2.90 -12.60
C PHE A 70 9.84 -2.51 -13.37
N CYS A 71 9.62 -1.23 -13.68
CA CYS A 71 8.38 -0.83 -14.37
C CYS A 71 8.34 -1.35 -15.82
N GLY A 72 9.41 -1.14 -16.59
CA GLY A 72 9.49 -1.60 -17.98
C GLY A 72 9.59 -3.11 -18.09
N GLY A 73 10.45 -3.74 -17.28
CA GLY A 73 10.58 -5.19 -17.24
C GLY A 73 9.29 -5.90 -16.83
N LEU A 74 8.52 -5.35 -15.89
CA LEU A 74 7.23 -5.92 -15.49
C LEU A 74 6.19 -5.81 -16.61
N VAL A 75 6.14 -4.69 -17.34
CA VAL A 75 5.25 -4.55 -18.50
C VAL A 75 5.61 -5.55 -19.60
N ILE A 76 6.91 -5.66 -19.95
CA ILE A 76 7.38 -6.61 -20.96
C ILE A 76 7.09 -8.05 -20.52
N TYR A 77 7.40 -8.39 -19.28
CA TYR A 77 7.11 -9.72 -18.72
C TYR A 77 5.61 -10.04 -18.78
N PHE A 78 4.75 -9.11 -18.39
CA PHE A 78 3.31 -9.33 -18.41
C PHE A 78 2.79 -9.54 -19.84
N VAL A 79 3.24 -8.71 -20.78
CA VAL A 79 2.78 -8.76 -22.18
C VAL A 79 3.29 -10.01 -22.91
N PHE A 80 4.57 -10.34 -22.76
CA PHE A 80 5.21 -11.39 -23.57
C PHE A 80 5.24 -12.77 -22.91
N MET A 81 5.15 -12.87 -21.58
CA MET A 81 5.13 -14.16 -20.88
C MET A 81 3.75 -14.44 -20.30
N VAL A 82 3.23 -13.55 -19.46
CA VAL A 82 2.02 -13.86 -18.68
C VAL A 82 0.78 -13.98 -19.56
N LEU A 83 0.52 -13.02 -20.46
CA LEU A 83 -0.65 -13.06 -21.35
C LEU A 83 -0.68 -14.30 -22.27
N PRO A 84 0.38 -14.67 -23.00
CA PRO A 84 0.34 -15.85 -23.86
C PRO A 84 0.21 -17.14 -23.06
N ILE A 85 0.90 -17.27 -21.91
CA ILE A 85 0.74 -18.44 -21.04
C ILE A 85 -0.71 -18.53 -20.55
N HIS A 86 -1.29 -17.42 -20.10
CA HIS A 86 -2.68 -17.39 -19.64
C HIS A 86 -3.66 -17.79 -20.75
N ARG A 87 -3.43 -17.35 -22.00
CA ARG A 87 -4.26 -17.76 -23.15
C ARG A 87 -4.06 -19.23 -23.52
N ALA A 88 -2.85 -19.75 -23.45
CA ALA A 88 -2.54 -21.14 -23.75
C ALA A 88 -3.17 -22.10 -22.71
N VAL A 89 -3.03 -21.77 -21.43
CA VAL A 89 -3.59 -22.56 -20.32
C VAL A 89 -5.12 -22.58 -20.36
N ASN A 90 -5.75 -21.45 -20.71
CA ASN A 90 -7.21 -21.35 -20.80
C ASN A 90 -7.78 -21.72 -22.17
N SER A 91 -6.98 -22.31 -23.05
CA SER A 91 -7.48 -22.82 -24.33
C SER A 91 -8.51 -23.95 -24.09
N PRO A 92 -9.58 -24.03 -24.91
CA PRO A 92 -10.66 -25.00 -24.67
C PRO A 92 -10.15 -26.46 -24.68
N ALA A 93 -9.11 -26.76 -25.47
CA ALA A 93 -8.46 -28.05 -25.51
C ALA A 93 -7.73 -28.39 -24.20
N ALA A 94 -6.97 -27.44 -23.62
CA ALA A 94 -6.27 -27.65 -22.36
C ALA A 94 -7.24 -27.80 -21.18
N VAL A 95 -8.35 -27.04 -21.19
CA VAL A 95 -9.42 -27.15 -20.20
C VAL A 95 -10.13 -28.51 -20.31
N ALA A 96 -10.41 -28.99 -21.52
CA ALA A 96 -11.00 -30.32 -21.73
C ALA A 96 -10.08 -31.43 -21.21
N ALA A 97 -8.80 -31.40 -21.57
CA ALA A 97 -7.80 -32.37 -21.08
C ALA A 97 -7.62 -32.31 -19.56
N HIS A 98 -7.78 -31.13 -18.95
CA HIS A 98 -7.79 -31.00 -17.48
C HIS A 98 -9.02 -31.65 -16.87
N LYS A 99 -10.22 -31.42 -17.41
CA LYS A 99 -11.45 -32.07 -16.95
C LYS A 99 -11.37 -33.59 -17.05
N GLU A 100 -10.80 -34.12 -18.13
CA GLU A 100 -10.59 -35.57 -18.29
C GLU A 100 -9.62 -36.13 -17.25
N ARG A 101 -8.50 -35.43 -16.98
CA ARG A 101 -7.56 -35.83 -15.93
C ARG A 101 -8.20 -35.83 -14.54
N MET A 102 -9.02 -34.81 -14.24
CA MET A 102 -9.72 -34.72 -12.96
C MET A 102 -10.74 -35.84 -12.77
N ARG A 103 -11.42 -36.27 -13.85
CA ARG A 103 -12.33 -37.43 -13.79
C ARG A 103 -11.59 -38.72 -13.48
N LYS A 104 -10.44 -38.95 -14.12
CA LYS A 104 -9.58 -40.12 -13.85
C LYS A 104 -9.04 -40.11 -12.43
N GLN A 105 -8.57 -38.96 -11.95
CA GLN A 105 -8.11 -38.80 -10.56
C GLN A 105 -9.23 -39.08 -9.56
N ALA A 106 -10.45 -38.58 -9.80
CA ALA A 106 -11.58 -38.85 -8.92
C ALA A 106 -12.01 -40.33 -8.94
N GLU A 107 -11.84 -41.03 -10.06
CA GLU A 107 -12.08 -42.48 -10.18
C GLU A 107 -11.00 -43.29 -9.45
N GLU A 108 -9.72 -42.92 -9.60
CA GLU A 108 -8.58 -43.52 -8.88
C GLU A 108 -8.72 -43.30 -7.36
N GLU A 109 -9.03 -42.08 -6.92
CA GLU A 109 -9.28 -41.77 -5.50
C GLU A 109 -10.45 -42.59 -4.95
N ARG A 110 -11.56 -42.73 -5.69
CA ARG A 110 -12.67 -43.60 -5.29
C ARG A 110 -12.25 -45.06 -5.16
N GLN A 111 -11.42 -45.57 -6.07
CA GLN A 111 -10.91 -46.94 -6.03
C GLN A 111 -9.93 -47.17 -4.86
N HIS A 112 -9.13 -46.16 -4.48
CA HIS A 112 -8.19 -46.23 -3.35
C HIS A 112 -8.86 -46.02 -1.97
N HIS A 113 -10.09 -45.49 -1.94
CA HIS A 113 -10.87 -45.29 -0.72
C HIS A 113 -11.94 -46.38 -0.48
N HIS A 114 -11.86 -47.51 -1.20
CA HIS A 114 -12.59 -48.76 -0.94
C HIS A 114 -11.67 -49.81 -0.30
#